data_AF-A0A954NYK7-F1
#
_entry.id   AF-A0A954NYK7-F1
#
_cell.length_a   1.000
_cell.length_b   1.000
_cell.length_c   1.000
_cell.angle_alpha   90.00
_cell.angle_beta   90.00
_cell.angle_gamma   90.00
#
_symmetry.space_group_name_H-M   'P 1'
#
loop_
_entity.id
_entity.type
_entity.pdbx_description
1 polymer ?
#
loop_
_entity_poly.entity_id
_entity_poly.type
_entity_poly.pdbx_seq_one_letter_code
_entity_poly.pdbx_strand_id
1 'polypeptide(L)'
;MNLPSFRCSALLLAVAVITALVPGNLPAAGNEATDAGKVTDIGNRRELFVDSQLVAETTGDVRIEVQQPEPQEVVLTTGEPWEGNTCAYYTIFRDGDLFRMYYRGSHWDTGKKKATHPEVVCYAESTDGIHWKKPKLGLYEFEGSKDNNIVWNGVGTHCFAVFKDENPKCTPEARYKAISRGRPQASKGLYVFQSPDAIHWKLIQDSPVITTGAFDSQNLAFFDTVAGEYRAYYRGFNNGIRDILTATSPDFLNWKEHGYLTYPDVPAEHLYTNAVRRYERAPHFFIGFPTRYLPKQAQRVEPVFMASRDGQTFHRFTEPVISQEAPEDRKGNRSNYMTWGLVQLPGKDKEYSVYATEAYYTGPDSRVRRFTFRVDGFTALTGGKQGGTLTTKPVRFSGKELQLNYETGKAGKVRVALADAAGKPLPGFSLDDCQPLSGDEIDQTVSWKSGSDPGALAGQPVRVIFEVTDGNLYSWRFQPTARP
;
A
#
# COMPACT_ATOMS: atom_id res chain seq x y z
N MET A 1 -52.99 4.56 -44.93
CA MET A 1 -53.40 3.14 -44.75
C MET A 1 -53.08 2.72 -43.32
N ASN A 2 -54.03 1.99 -42.74
CA ASN A 2 -54.21 1.66 -41.33
C ASN A 2 -53.12 0.76 -40.70
N LEU A 3 -52.72 1.11 -39.45
CA LEU A 3 -52.51 0.31 -38.21
C LEU A 3 -51.63 -1.00 -38.23
N PRO A 4 -51.10 -1.49 -37.08
CA PRO A 4 -51.45 -1.15 -35.70
C PRO A 4 -50.31 -0.90 -34.69
N SER A 5 -50.75 -0.29 -33.59
CA SER A 5 -50.15 -0.17 -32.27
C SER A 5 -49.92 -1.50 -31.55
N PHE A 6 -48.79 -1.64 -30.86
CA PHE A 6 -48.66 -2.57 -29.73
C PHE A 6 -48.37 -1.79 -28.45
N ARG A 7 -49.36 -1.81 -27.55
CA ARG A 7 -49.17 -1.51 -26.12
C ARG A 7 -48.54 -2.74 -25.47
N CYS A 8 -47.41 -2.55 -24.80
CA CYS A 8 -46.90 -3.53 -23.84
C CYS A 8 -46.79 -2.85 -22.48
N SER A 9 -47.71 -3.20 -21.59
CA SER A 9 -47.72 -2.79 -20.19
C SER A 9 -46.59 -3.54 -19.46
N ALA A 10 -45.51 -2.85 -19.10
CA ALA A 10 -44.50 -3.39 -18.21
C ALA A 10 -44.90 -3.06 -16.76
N LEU A 11 -45.30 -4.11 -16.04
CA LEU A 11 -45.53 -4.13 -14.60
C LEU A 11 -44.22 -3.71 -13.88
N LEU A 12 -44.27 -2.66 -13.07
CA LEU A 12 -43.20 -2.36 -12.10
C LEU A 12 -43.18 -3.48 -11.05
N LEU A 13 -42.14 -4.32 -11.07
CA LEU A 13 -41.72 -5.08 -9.89
C LEU A 13 -40.50 -4.38 -9.31
N ALA A 14 -40.71 -3.60 -8.25
CA ALA A 14 -39.63 -3.08 -7.42
C ALA A 14 -39.04 -4.26 -6.62
N VAL A 15 -37.98 -4.87 -7.13
CA VAL A 15 -37.15 -5.79 -6.34
C VAL A 15 -36.13 -4.93 -5.60
N ALA A 16 -36.39 -4.69 -4.31
CA ALA A 16 -35.38 -4.17 -3.40
C ALA A 16 -34.29 -5.24 -3.25
N VAL A 17 -33.19 -5.09 -3.99
CA VAL A 17 -31.98 -5.88 -3.76
C VAL A 17 -31.27 -5.25 -2.57
N ILE A 18 -31.51 -5.80 -1.38
CA ILE A 18 -30.63 -5.61 -0.23
C ILE A 18 -29.38 -6.45 -0.53
N THR A 19 -28.38 -5.83 -1.15
CA THR A 19 -27.00 -6.36 -1.13
C THR A 19 -26.50 -6.25 0.30
N ALA A 20 -26.62 -7.33 1.07
CA ALA A 20 -25.81 -7.52 2.25
C ALA A 20 -24.34 -7.60 1.77
N LEU A 21 -23.54 -6.59 2.09
CA LEU A 21 -22.08 -6.73 2.11
C LEU A 21 -21.77 -7.80 3.15
N VAL A 22 -21.41 -8.99 2.69
CA VAL A 22 -20.71 -9.96 3.53
C VAL A 22 -19.28 -9.44 3.62
N PRO A 23 -18.78 -9.05 4.80
CA PRO A 23 -17.35 -8.74 4.96
C PRO A 23 -16.56 -9.98 4.53
N GLY A 24 -15.51 -9.81 3.74
CA GLY A 24 -14.60 -10.87 3.32
C GLY A 24 -13.88 -11.42 4.55
N ASN A 25 -14.52 -12.36 5.24
CA ASN A 25 -13.86 -13.18 6.24
C ASN A 25 -12.86 -14.09 5.53
N LEU A 26 -11.70 -14.28 6.17
CA LEU A 26 -10.82 -15.41 5.85
C LEU A 26 -11.66 -16.70 5.83
N PRO A 27 -11.53 -17.56 4.80
CA PRO A 27 -12.18 -18.86 4.86
C PRO A 27 -11.67 -19.63 6.08
N ALA A 28 -12.58 -20.30 6.79
CA ALA A 28 -12.20 -21.29 7.78
C ALA A 28 -11.30 -22.34 7.10
N ALA A 29 -10.19 -22.68 7.77
CA ALA A 29 -9.10 -23.51 7.28
C ALA A 29 -9.59 -24.70 6.44
N GLY A 30 -9.39 -24.61 5.12
CA GLY A 30 -9.60 -25.70 4.18
C GLY A 30 -8.34 -26.56 4.06
N ASN A 31 -8.39 -27.76 4.64
CA ASN A 31 -7.41 -28.85 4.51
C ASN A 31 -6.00 -28.61 5.10
N GLU A 32 -5.92 -28.26 6.39
CA GLU A 32 -4.68 -28.21 7.17
C GLU A 32 -4.40 -29.53 7.92
N ALA A 33 -3.91 -30.56 7.23
CA ALA A 33 -3.39 -31.76 7.89
C ALA A 33 -1.85 -31.91 7.83
N THR A 34 -1.11 -30.91 7.34
CA THR A 34 0.35 -31.04 7.14
C THR A 34 1.23 -29.91 7.70
N ASP A 35 0.66 -28.83 8.26
CA ASP A 35 1.46 -27.64 8.63
C ASP A 35 1.56 -27.37 10.15
N ALA A 36 0.89 -28.17 10.99
CA ALA A 36 0.80 -27.93 12.44
C ALA A 36 2.14 -28.05 13.21
N GLY A 37 3.21 -28.54 12.57
CA GLY A 37 4.52 -28.77 13.17
C GLY A 37 5.66 -27.86 12.68
N LYS A 38 5.43 -27.00 11.69
CA LYS A 38 6.51 -26.15 11.16
C LYS A 38 6.72 -24.95 12.10
N VAL A 39 7.91 -24.90 12.71
CA VAL A 39 8.31 -23.75 13.53
C VAL A 39 8.79 -22.63 12.62
N THR A 40 8.16 -21.46 12.71
CA THR A 40 8.59 -20.26 11.97
C THR A 40 9.53 -19.42 12.82
N ASP A 41 10.74 -19.15 12.32
CA ASP A 41 11.65 -18.22 12.98
C ASP A 41 11.27 -16.77 12.64
N ILE A 42 10.79 -16.05 13.65
CA ILE A 42 10.41 -14.65 13.58
C ILE A 42 11.50 -13.72 14.14
N GLY A 43 12.52 -14.27 14.82
CA GLY A 43 13.54 -13.48 15.50
C GLY A 43 12.92 -12.40 16.40
N ASN A 44 13.36 -11.16 16.24
CA ASN A 44 12.79 -9.98 16.91
C ASN A 44 11.96 -9.10 15.94
N ARG A 45 11.54 -9.66 14.80
CA ARG A 45 10.85 -8.91 13.76
C ARG A 45 9.43 -8.59 14.22
N ARG A 46 8.90 -7.47 13.71
CA ARG A 46 7.50 -7.10 13.88
C ARG A 46 6.61 -7.86 12.91
N GLU A 47 5.68 -8.64 13.42
CA GLU A 47 4.70 -9.35 12.62
C GLU A 47 3.38 -8.55 12.59
N LEU A 48 2.71 -8.58 11.44
CA LEU A 48 1.41 -7.97 11.19
C LEU A 48 0.38 -9.07 10.89
N PHE A 49 -0.91 -8.74 10.98
CA PHE A 49 -2.00 -9.65 10.58
C PHE A 49 -2.35 -9.49 9.09
N VAL A 50 -1.37 -9.68 8.21
CA VAL A 50 -1.51 -9.42 6.75
C VAL A 50 -1.65 -10.68 5.90
N ASP A 51 -1.51 -11.85 6.53
CA ASP A 51 -1.71 -13.18 5.95
C ASP A 51 -2.08 -14.18 7.05
N SER A 52 -2.35 -15.43 6.67
CA SER A 52 -2.66 -16.53 7.59
C SER A 52 -1.44 -17.40 7.93
N GLN A 53 -0.22 -17.06 7.50
CA GLN A 53 0.95 -17.96 7.63
C GLN A 53 1.31 -18.27 9.08
N LEU A 54 1.06 -17.34 10.01
CA LEU A 54 1.31 -17.53 11.44
C LEU A 54 0.06 -17.95 12.21
N VAL A 55 -1.11 -18.04 11.59
CA VAL A 55 -2.38 -18.33 12.27
C VAL A 55 -2.60 -19.84 12.31
N ALA A 56 -2.82 -20.41 13.49
CA ALA A 56 -3.21 -21.81 13.63
C ALA A 56 -4.72 -21.96 13.84
N GLU A 57 -5.30 -21.11 14.68
CA GLU A 57 -6.74 -21.15 14.97
C GLU A 57 -7.22 -19.78 15.44
N THR A 58 -8.52 -19.54 15.22
CA THR A 58 -9.25 -18.44 15.82
C THR A 58 -10.50 -18.98 16.53
N THR A 59 -10.91 -18.34 17.61
CA THR A 59 -12.13 -18.66 18.36
C THR A 59 -12.94 -17.41 18.66
N GLY A 60 -14.24 -17.55 18.93
CA GLY A 60 -15.11 -16.41 19.25
C GLY A 60 -15.38 -15.54 18.02
N ASP A 61 -15.47 -14.23 18.22
CA ASP A 61 -15.84 -13.26 17.17
C ASP A 61 -14.64 -12.47 16.59
N VAL A 62 -13.41 -12.97 16.80
CA VAL A 62 -12.21 -12.34 16.22
C VAL A 62 -12.07 -12.60 14.74
N ARG A 63 -11.59 -11.59 14.01
CA ARG A 63 -11.41 -11.62 12.56
C ARG A 63 -10.23 -10.75 12.15
N ILE A 64 -9.52 -11.16 11.10
CA ILE A 64 -8.48 -10.32 10.50
C ILE A 64 -9.13 -9.46 9.43
N GLU A 65 -9.05 -8.14 9.59
CA GLU A 65 -9.71 -7.18 8.71
C GLU A 65 -8.71 -6.15 8.18
N VAL A 66 -8.82 -5.84 6.89
CA VAL A 66 -8.17 -4.66 6.33
C VAL A 66 -8.79 -3.40 6.94
N GLN A 67 -7.95 -2.43 7.27
CA GLN A 67 -8.37 -1.16 7.83
C GLN A 67 -8.56 -0.13 6.71
N GLN A 68 -9.41 0.86 6.95
CA GLN A 68 -9.58 2.01 6.06
C GLN A 68 -8.88 3.21 6.68
N PRO A 69 -8.10 3.99 5.90
CA PRO A 69 -7.44 5.17 6.44
C PRO A 69 -8.44 6.32 6.55
N GLU A 70 -8.28 7.12 7.59
CA GLU A 70 -9.14 8.27 7.85
C GLU A 70 -8.87 9.40 6.84
N PRO A 71 -9.89 9.99 6.20
CA PRO A 71 -9.71 11.10 5.28
C PRO A 71 -9.24 12.37 6.02
N GLN A 72 -8.30 13.08 5.40
CA GLN A 72 -7.76 14.35 5.89
C GLN A 72 -7.91 15.44 4.83
N GLU A 73 -7.10 16.50 4.89
CA GLU A 73 -7.14 17.63 3.96
C GLU A 73 -6.69 17.32 2.51
N VAL A 74 -7.12 18.17 1.58
CA VAL A 74 -6.52 18.26 0.23
C VAL A 74 -5.17 18.97 0.37
N VAL A 75 -4.11 18.33 -0.11
CA VAL A 75 -2.72 18.82 0.05
C VAL A 75 -2.16 19.42 -1.24
N LEU A 76 -2.77 19.13 -2.39
CA LEU A 76 -2.36 19.67 -3.69
C LEU A 76 -3.56 19.80 -4.63
N THR A 77 -3.65 20.93 -5.33
CA THR A 77 -4.55 21.16 -6.47
C THR A 77 -3.72 21.43 -7.72
N THR A 78 -4.12 20.84 -8.85
CA THR A 78 -3.34 20.89 -10.10
C THR A 78 -3.90 21.89 -11.12
N GLY A 79 -3.91 23.18 -10.74
CA GLY A 79 -4.50 24.28 -11.52
C GLY A 79 -3.52 25.20 -12.24
N GLU A 80 -2.23 24.86 -12.31
CA GLU A 80 -1.27 25.61 -13.13
C GLU A 80 -1.46 25.31 -14.64
N PRO A 81 -1.03 26.19 -15.57
CA PRO A 81 -1.23 25.99 -17.01
C PRO A 81 -0.63 24.70 -17.61
N TRP A 82 0.45 24.18 -17.03
CA TRP A 82 1.11 22.92 -17.41
C TRP A 82 0.57 21.69 -16.66
N GLU A 83 -0.44 21.91 -15.82
CA GLU A 83 -1.18 20.90 -15.07
C GLU A 83 -2.61 20.79 -15.59
N GLY A 84 -3.50 20.12 -14.86
CA GLY A 84 -4.92 20.08 -15.16
C GLY A 84 -5.64 18.87 -14.56
N ASN A 85 -6.74 18.49 -15.20
CA ASN A 85 -7.67 17.46 -14.72
C ASN A 85 -7.27 16.01 -15.01
N THR A 86 -6.09 15.80 -15.58
CA THR A 86 -5.52 14.46 -15.82
C THR A 86 -4.14 14.28 -15.18
N CYS A 87 -3.81 15.08 -14.17
CA CYS A 87 -2.61 14.85 -13.37
C CYS A 87 -2.72 13.56 -12.55
N ALA A 88 -1.67 12.73 -12.58
CA ALA A 88 -1.67 11.39 -11.99
C ALA A 88 -0.27 10.88 -11.68
N TYR A 89 -0.21 9.64 -11.18
CA TYR A 89 1.01 8.85 -10.99
C TYR A 89 2.01 9.51 -10.04
N TYR A 90 1.45 10.02 -8.94
CA TYR A 90 2.20 10.67 -7.88
C TYR A 90 3.15 9.69 -7.19
N THR A 91 4.37 10.14 -6.95
CA THR A 91 5.33 9.49 -6.03
C THR A 91 5.64 10.47 -4.92
N ILE A 92 5.62 10.00 -3.66
CA ILE A 92 5.83 10.83 -2.47
C ILE A 92 6.78 10.11 -1.52
N PHE A 93 7.87 10.76 -1.14
CA PHE A 93 8.83 10.21 -0.18
C PHE A 93 9.50 11.30 0.65
N ARG A 94 10.02 10.91 1.82
CA ARG A 94 10.83 11.78 2.67
C ARG A 94 12.30 11.70 2.26
N ASP A 95 12.97 12.85 2.23
CA ASP A 95 14.38 13.02 1.92
C ASP A 95 14.99 14.06 2.89
N GLY A 96 15.45 13.56 4.04
CA GLY A 96 15.87 14.42 5.14
C GLY A 96 14.69 15.18 5.73
N ASP A 97 14.79 16.51 5.74
CA ASP A 97 13.77 17.42 6.25
C ASP A 97 12.70 17.80 5.20
N LEU A 98 12.86 17.34 3.96
CA LEU A 98 11.91 17.57 2.89
C LEU A 98 11.10 16.32 2.58
N PHE A 99 9.83 16.52 2.30
CA PHE A 99 8.97 15.61 1.56
C PHE A 99 8.99 16.05 0.10
N ARG A 100 9.18 15.09 -0.80
CA ARG A 100 9.25 15.30 -2.24
C ARG A 100 8.05 14.64 -2.91
N MET A 101 7.48 15.32 -3.90
CA MET A 101 6.39 14.82 -4.71
C MET A 101 6.71 15.00 -6.20
N TYR A 102 6.53 13.94 -6.99
CA TYR A 102 6.60 13.98 -8.44
C TYR A 102 5.29 13.49 -9.03
N TYR A 103 4.85 14.12 -10.12
CA TYR A 103 3.58 13.79 -10.75
C TYR A 103 3.57 14.17 -12.22
N ARG A 104 2.68 13.54 -12.99
CA ARG A 104 2.43 13.94 -14.37
C ARG A 104 1.60 15.23 -14.40
N GLY A 105 2.09 16.26 -15.07
CA GLY A 105 1.32 17.42 -15.52
C GLY A 105 0.59 17.12 -16.82
N SER A 106 -0.75 17.23 -16.83
CA SER A 106 -1.57 16.92 -17.99
C SER A 106 -3.00 17.47 -17.83
N HIS A 107 -3.56 17.98 -18.93
CA HIS A 107 -4.95 18.41 -19.00
C HIS A 107 -5.68 17.82 -20.22
N TRP A 108 -6.94 17.47 -20.03
CA TRP A 108 -7.86 16.97 -21.05
C TRP A 108 -9.06 17.89 -21.24
N ASP A 109 -9.19 18.44 -22.45
CA ASP A 109 -10.38 19.19 -22.87
C ASP A 109 -11.48 18.18 -23.23
N THR A 110 -12.48 18.05 -22.36
CA THR A 110 -13.59 17.10 -22.53
C THR A 110 -14.48 17.44 -23.72
N GLY A 111 -14.65 18.72 -24.04
CA GLY A 111 -15.43 19.19 -25.18
C GLY A 111 -14.76 18.88 -26.51
N LYS A 112 -13.45 19.11 -26.60
CA LYS A 112 -12.65 18.83 -27.81
C LYS A 112 -12.10 17.40 -27.88
N LYS A 113 -12.25 16.63 -26.81
CA LYS A 113 -11.75 15.25 -26.67
C LYS A 113 -10.26 15.11 -27.03
N LYS A 114 -9.44 16.02 -26.50
CA LYS A 114 -7.99 16.01 -26.72
C LYS A 114 -7.22 16.56 -25.53
N ALA A 115 -5.96 16.16 -25.41
CA ALA A 115 -5.02 16.84 -24.53
C ALA A 115 -4.78 18.28 -25.03
N THR A 116 -4.63 19.23 -24.12
CA THR A 116 -4.36 20.64 -24.47
C THR A 116 -2.88 20.92 -24.68
N HIS A 117 -2.00 20.14 -24.05
CA HIS A 117 -0.55 20.20 -24.20
C HIS A 117 0.10 18.80 -24.02
N PRO A 118 1.36 18.61 -24.43
CA PRO A 118 2.12 17.39 -24.13
C PRO A 118 2.29 17.15 -22.63
N GLU A 119 2.31 15.88 -22.20
CA GLU A 119 2.55 15.51 -20.79
C GLU A 119 3.95 15.96 -20.33
N VAL A 120 4.03 16.49 -19.11
CA VAL A 120 5.28 16.87 -18.44
C VAL A 120 5.39 16.20 -17.07
N VAL A 121 6.59 16.19 -16.47
CA VAL A 121 6.81 15.76 -15.08
C VAL A 121 7.01 17.01 -14.22
N CYS A 122 6.18 17.12 -13.19
CA CYS A 122 6.18 18.23 -12.25
C CYS A 122 6.74 17.78 -10.89
N TYR A 123 7.25 18.76 -10.13
CA TYR A 123 7.82 18.56 -8.81
C TYR A 123 7.18 19.47 -7.76
N ALA A 124 6.89 18.94 -6.57
CA ALA A 124 6.52 19.73 -5.41
C ALA A 124 7.30 19.28 -4.18
N GLU A 125 7.47 20.18 -3.22
CA GLU A 125 8.19 19.93 -1.97
C GLU A 125 7.43 20.46 -0.76
N SER A 126 7.66 19.83 0.39
CA SER A 126 7.04 20.22 1.66
C SER A 126 8.00 19.93 2.82
N THR A 127 7.90 20.68 3.91
CA THR A 127 8.63 20.40 5.16
C THR A 127 7.79 19.67 6.20
N ASP A 128 6.47 19.59 5.99
CA ASP A 128 5.50 18.98 6.92
C ASP A 128 4.66 17.87 6.28
N GLY A 129 4.74 17.70 4.95
CA GLY A 129 3.98 16.73 4.16
C GLY A 129 2.50 17.09 3.97
N ILE A 130 2.10 18.29 4.40
CA ILE A 130 0.73 18.83 4.35
C ILE A 130 0.68 20.04 3.41
N HIS A 131 1.56 21.01 3.61
CA HIS A 131 1.64 22.23 2.81
C HIS A 131 2.71 22.07 1.74
N TRP A 132 2.29 21.98 0.48
CA TRP A 132 3.19 21.74 -0.65
C TRP A 132 3.47 23.01 -1.44
N LYS A 133 4.74 23.23 -1.74
CA LYS A 133 5.23 24.31 -2.60
C LYS A 133 5.60 23.74 -3.97
N LYS A 134 5.22 24.47 -5.03
CA LYS A 134 5.64 24.22 -6.41
C LYS A 134 6.75 25.22 -6.75
N PRO A 135 8.04 24.87 -6.59
CA PRO A 135 9.12 25.82 -6.83
C PRO A 135 9.20 26.21 -8.31
N LYS A 136 9.54 27.48 -8.59
CA LYS A 136 9.86 27.95 -9.94
C LYS A 136 11.28 27.53 -10.29
N LEU A 137 11.43 26.46 -11.06
CA LEU A 137 12.72 25.80 -11.31
C LEU A 137 13.51 26.40 -12.47
N GLY A 138 12.85 27.10 -13.41
CA GLY A 138 13.55 27.75 -14.52
C GLY A 138 14.14 26.79 -15.57
N LEU A 139 13.74 25.51 -15.56
CA LEU A 139 14.37 24.46 -16.38
C LEU A 139 13.78 24.37 -17.78
N TYR A 140 12.45 24.26 -17.87
CA TYR A 140 11.73 24.01 -19.12
C TYR A 140 10.76 25.14 -19.43
N GLU A 141 10.68 25.52 -20.70
CA GLU A 141 9.72 26.52 -21.16
C GLU A 141 8.32 25.90 -21.30
N PHE A 142 7.31 26.65 -20.86
CA PHE A 142 5.90 26.39 -21.09
C PHE A 142 5.21 27.73 -21.40
N GLU A 143 4.56 27.82 -22.56
CA GLU A 143 3.86 29.04 -23.02
C GLU A 143 4.73 30.32 -22.94
N GLY A 144 6.02 30.21 -23.32
CA GLY A 144 6.94 31.35 -23.36
C GLY A 144 7.56 31.74 -22.01
N SER A 145 7.33 30.96 -20.95
CA SER A 145 7.91 31.20 -19.62
C SER A 145 8.54 29.94 -19.03
N LYS A 146 9.59 30.12 -18.20
CA LYS A 146 10.18 29.04 -17.39
C LYS A 146 9.78 29.09 -15.92
N ASP A 147 8.86 29.99 -15.56
CA ASP A 147 8.32 30.13 -14.20
C ASP A 147 7.34 29.01 -13.87
N ASN A 148 7.86 27.79 -13.76
CA ASN A 148 7.09 26.58 -13.48
C ASN A 148 7.91 25.56 -12.68
N ASN A 149 7.25 24.48 -12.24
CA ASN A 149 7.86 23.39 -11.47
C ASN A 149 8.12 22.13 -12.31
N ILE A 150 8.34 22.28 -13.62
CA ILE A 150 8.61 21.16 -14.52
C ILE A 150 10.07 20.69 -14.33
N VAL A 151 10.26 19.40 -14.07
CA VAL A 151 11.58 18.75 -13.96
C VAL A 151 11.94 17.90 -15.17
N TRP A 152 10.97 17.59 -16.04
CA TRP A 152 11.20 16.80 -17.24
C TRP A 152 10.07 16.96 -18.27
N ASN A 153 10.40 17.08 -19.56
CA ASN A 153 9.42 17.13 -20.66
C ASN A 153 9.75 16.19 -21.84
N GLY A 154 10.65 15.21 -21.63
CA GLY A 154 11.15 14.30 -22.66
C GLY A 154 10.49 12.92 -22.69
N VAL A 155 11.25 11.91 -23.12
CA VAL A 155 10.85 10.49 -23.05
C VAL A 155 10.51 10.13 -21.60
N GLY A 156 9.39 9.46 -21.34
CA GLY A 156 9.04 9.05 -19.98
C GLY A 156 8.12 9.99 -19.19
N THR A 157 7.57 11.04 -19.78
CA THR A 157 6.69 11.98 -19.03
C THR A 157 5.39 11.34 -18.54
N HIS A 158 4.98 10.21 -19.11
CA HIS A 158 3.68 9.62 -18.81
C HIS A 158 3.52 9.09 -17.39
N CYS A 159 4.53 8.44 -16.81
CA CYS A 159 4.41 7.79 -15.51
C CYS A 159 5.75 7.73 -14.78
N PHE A 160 6.35 8.90 -14.55
CA PHE A 160 7.72 9.04 -14.05
C PHE A 160 7.79 8.72 -12.55
N ALA A 161 8.11 7.47 -12.21
CA ALA A 161 8.14 7.01 -10.83
C ALA A 161 9.53 7.21 -10.23
N VAL A 162 9.65 8.18 -9.30
CA VAL A 162 10.90 8.58 -8.67
C VAL A 162 11.10 7.88 -7.33
N PHE A 163 12.33 7.49 -7.04
CA PHE A 163 12.77 7.06 -5.72
C PHE A 163 14.19 7.54 -5.41
N LYS A 164 14.49 7.67 -4.11
CA LYS A 164 15.85 7.82 -3.61
C LYS A 164 16.50 6.44 -3.58
N ASP A 165 17.66 6.29 -4.19
CA ASP A 165 18.31 4.98 -4.29
C ASP A 165 18.99 4.61 -2.97
N GLU A 166 18.52 3.53 -2.36
CA GLU A 166 19.05 3.00 -1.09
C GLU A 166 20.20 2.01 -1.28
N ASN A 167 20.61 1.75 -2.53
CA ASN A 167 21.77 0.92 -2.80
C ASN A 167 23.03 1.55 -2.18
N PRO A 168 23.77 0.86 -1.29
CA PRO A 168 24.99 1.40 -0.70
C PRO A 168 26.11 1.63 -1.72
N LYS A 169 25.98 1.07 -2.93
CA LYS A 169 26.90 1.28 -4.07
C LYS A 169 26.44 2.38 -5.02
N CYS A 170 25.38 3.10 -4.69
CA CYS A 170 24.86 4.19 -5.51
C CYS A 170 25.90 5.33 -5.62
N THR A 171 26.13 5.83 -6.84
CA THR A 171 27.03 6.98 -7.05
C THR A 171 26.29 8.29 -6.75
N PRO A 172 27.01 9.37 -6.39
CA PRO A 172 26.38 10.67 -6.18
C PRO A 172 25.52 11.15 -7.35
N GLU A 173 25.90 10.85 -8.59
CA GLU A 173 25.18 11.21 -9.83
C GLU A 173 23.88 10.44 -10.04
N ALA A 174 23.69 9.33 -9.31
CA ALA A 174 22.54 8.45 -9.41
C ALA A 174 21.78 8.30 -8.08
N ARG A 175 22.02 9.23 -7.15
CA ARG A 175 21.39 9.28 -5.82
C ARG A 175 19.86 9.18 -5.88
N TYR A 176 19.27 9.71 -6.93
CA TYR A 176 17.85 9.53 -7.24
C TYR A 176 17.72 8.85 -8.60
N LYS A 177 16.72 7.98 -8.69
CA LYS A 177 16.42 7.21 -9.89
C LYS A 177 14.95 7.31 -10.22
N ALA A 178 14.65 7.11 -11.50
CA ALA A 178 13.28 6.97 -11.93
C ALA A 178 13.13 5.93 -13.02
N ILE A 179 11.91 5.42 -13.17
CA ILE A 179 11.53 4.52 -14.25
C ILE A 179 10.24 5.03 -14.89
N SER A 180 10.16 4.99 -16.22
CA SER A 180 8.93 5.38 -16.93
C SER A 180 8.81 4.80 -18.33
N ARG A 181 7.61 4.84 -18.91
CA ARG A 181 7.36 4.32 -20.26
C ARG A 181 7.88 5.23 -21.36
N GLY A 182 8.45 4.65 -22.41
CA GLY A 182 8.98 5.44 -23.53
C GLY A 182 7.92 5.97 -24.50
N ARG A 183 6.83 5.22 -24.73
CA ARG A 183 5.81 5.60 -25.72
C ARG A 183 4.94 6.77 -25.22
N PRO A 184 4.49 7.68 -26.10
CA PRO A 184 4.70 7.69 -27.54
C PRO A 184 6.03 8.29 -28.02
N GLN A 185 6.83 8.91 -27.14
CA GLN A 185 8.03 9.67 -27.51
C GLN A 185 9.19 8.78 -28.00
N ALA A 186 9.24 7.52 -27.57
CA ALA A 186 10.27 6.55 -27.92
C ALA A 186 9.69 5.13 -28.07
N SER A 187 10.57 4.16 -28.35
CA SER A 187 10.22 2.74 -28.48
C SER A 187 9.49 2.21 -27.24
N LYS A 188 8.65 1.19 -27.44
CA LYS A 188 7.91 0.54 -26.34
C LYS A 188 8.89 -0.04 -25.33
N GLY A 189 8.67 0.28 -24.06
CA GLY A 189 9.45 -0.25 -22.95
C GLY A 189 9.55 0.75 -21.80
N LEU A 190 10.16 0.32 -20.70
CA LEU A 190 10.52 1.17 -19.57
C LEU A 190 11.94 1.68 -19.72
N TYR A 191 12.11 2.99 -19.56
CA TYR A 191 13.38 3.70 -19.58
C TYR A 191 13.71 4.12 -18.16
N VAL A 192 15.00 4.21 -17.87
CA VAL A 192 15.52 4.54 -16.54
C VAL A 192 16.32 5.82 -16.57
N PHE A 193 16.20 6.56 -15.48
CA PHE A 193 16.74 7.91 -15.32
C PHE A 193 17.53 7.99 -14.03
N GLN A 194 18.44 8.94 -13.98
CA GLN A 194 19.20 9.28 -12.79
C GLN A 194 19.24 10.78 -12.56
N SER A 195 19.39 11.18 -11.30
CA SER A 195 19.59 12.56 -10.89
C SER A 195 20.47 12.63 -9.63
N PRO A 196 21.40 13.60 -9.53
CA PRO A 196 22.17 13.84 -8.32
C PRO A 196 21.37 14.55 -7.22
N ASP A 197 20.38 15.36 -7.58
CA ASP A 197 19.71 16.31 -6.70
C ASP A 197 18.17 16.19 -6.70
N ALA A 198 17.67 15.20 -7.43
CA ALA A 198 16.25 14.92 -7.64
C ALA A 198 15.52 15.99 -8.50
N ILE A 199 16.23 16.95 -9.07
CA ILE A 199 15.67 18.05 -9.88
C ILE A 199 16.17 17.96 -11.32
N HIS A 200 17.47 17.76 -11.52
CA HIS A 200 18.09 17.65 -12.84
C HIS A 200 18.19 16.19 -13.24
N TRP A 201 17.32 15.77 -14.17
CA TRP A 201 17.21 14.39 -14.62
C TRP A 201 17.91 14.17 -15.95
N LYS A 202 18.46 12.97 -16.14
CA LYS A 202 18.91 12.47 -17.44
C LYS A 202 18.55 11.00 -17.61
N LEU A 203 18.40 10.57 -18.87
CA LEU A 203 18.36 9.15 -19.22
C LEU A 203 19.69 8.49 -18.84
N ILE A 204 19.64 7.27 -18.33
CA ILE A 204 20.85 6.45 -18.14
C ILE A 204 21.30 5.86 -19.48
N GLN A 205 20.35 5.51 -20.35
CA GLN A 205 20.57 5.03 -21.72
C GLN A 205 19.35 5.32 -22.62
N ASP A 206 19.57 5.35 -23.94
CA ASP A 206 18.53 5.69 -24.94
C ASP A 206 17.66 4.50 -25.39
N SER A 207 17.79 3.34 -24.72
CA SER A 207 17.03 2.13 -25.00
C SER A 207 16.29 1.63 -23.75
N PRO A 208 15.11 1.00 -23.90
CA PRO A 208 14.37 0.52 -22.75
C PRO A 208 15.07 -0.66 -22.07
N VAL A 209 14.96 -0.74 -20.75
CA VAL A 209 15.52 -1.81 -19.90
C VAL A 209 14.55 -2.95 -19.62
N ILE A 210 13.24 -2.71 -19.77
CA ILE A 210 12.17 -3.72 -19.71
C ILE A 210 11.25 -3.51 -20.91
N THR A 211 10.97 -4.56 -21.69
CA THR A 211 10.20 -4.47 -22.94
C THR A 211 8.90 -5.27 -22.92
N THR A 212 8.77 -6.23 -22.00
CA THR A 212 7.54 -7.00 -21.78
C THR A 212 6.58 -6.26 -20.85
N GLY A 213 5.34 -6.09 -21.28
CA GLY A 213 4.30 -5.38 -20.52
C GLY A 213 3.48 -4.44 -21.37
N ALA A 214 2.59 -3.70 -20.71
CA ALA A 214 1.74 -2.68 -21.35
C ALA A 214 2.18 -1.25 -21.00
N PHE A 215 2.67 -1.04 -19.77
CA PHE A 215 3.33 0.17 -19.28
C PHE A 215 2.49 1.47 -19.24
N ASP A 216 1.26 1.50 -19.75
CA ASP A 216 0.34 2.65 -19.66
C ASP A 216 -0.37 2.75 -18.30
N SER A 217 0.41 2.75 -17.23
CA SER A 217 0.05 3.11 -15.84
C SER A 217 1.32 3.43 -15.04
N GLN A 218 1.21 3.75 -13.75
CA GLN A 218 2.39 3.90 -12.89
C GLN A 218 3.13 2.56 -12.77
N ASN A 219 4.34 2.52 -13.34
CA ASN A 219 5.30 1.43 -13.17
C ASN A 219 6.37 1.94 -12.23
N LEU A 220 6.80 1.14 -11.26
CA LEU A 220 7.75 1.57 -10.26
C LEU A 220 8.89 0.57 -10.12
N ALA A 221 10.00 1.07 -9.60
CA ALA A 221 11.13 0.27 -9.19
C ALA A 221 11.77 0.89 -7.95
N PHE A 222 12.46 0.08 -7.16
CA PHE A 222 13.21 0.52 -5.98
C PHE A 222 14.32 -0.48 -5.68
N PHE A 223 15.30 -0.09 -4.85
CA PHE A 223 16.29 -1.02 -4.34
C PHE A 223 15.71 -1.79 -3.14
N ASP A 224 15.60 -3.10 -3.25
CA ASP A 224 15.21 -3.96 -2.14
C ASP A 224 16.41 -4.17 -1.22
N THR A 225 16.45 -3.43 -0.12
CA THR A 225 17.56 -3.46 0.85
C THR A 225 17.72 -4.80 1.56
N VAL A 226 16.68 -5.64 1.59
CA VAL A 226 16.75 -6.98 2.18
C VAL A 226 17.34 -7.98 1.20
N ALA A 227 16.95 -7.91 -0.07
CA ALA A 227 17.47 -8.81 -1.11
C ALA A 227 18.82 -8.35 -1.70
N GLY A 228 19.15 -7.05 -1.58
CA GLY A 228 20.36 -6.47 -2.15
C GLY A 228 20.32 -6.29 -3.67
N GLU A 229 19.12 -6.17 -4.26
CA GLU A 229 18.89 -6.00 -5.69
C GLU A 229 17.74 -5.02 -5.96
N TYR A 230 17.67 -4.46 -7.17
CA TYR A 230 16.51 -3.68 -7.57
C TYR A 230 15.33 -4.59 -7.89
N ARG A 231 14.12 -4.10 -7.62
CA ARG A 231 12.87 -4.75 -7.95
C ARG A 231 11.94 -3.78 -8.63
N ALA A 232 11.22 -4.25 -9.64
CA ALA A 232 10.23 -3.47 -10.38
C ALA A 232 8.87 -4.15 -10.35
N TYR A 233 7.82 -3.34 -10.27
CA TYR A 233 6.43 -3.76 -10.44
C TYR A 233 5.76 -2.91 -11.52
N TYR A 234 5.26 -3.57 -12.55
CA TYR A 234 4.79 -2.93 -13.78
C TYR A 234 3.59 -3.65 -14.38
N ARG A 235 2.82 -2.95 -15.21
CA ARG A 235 1.52 -3.46 -15.66
C ARG A 235 1.63 -4.33 -16.92
N GLY A 236 0.90 -5.44 -16.93
CA GLY A 236 0.67 -6.31 -18.08
C GLY A 236 -0.83 -6.63 -18.29
N PHE A 237 -1.09 -7.68 -19.07
CA PHE A 237 -2.41 -8.27 -19.25
C PHE A 237 -2.33 -9.79 -19.13
N ASN A 238 -2.93 -10.34 -18.09
CA ASN A 238 -3.01 -11.77 -17.84
C ASN A 238 -4.42 -12.24 -18.23
N ASN A 239 -4.53 -13.05 -19.30
CA ASN A 239 -5.81 -13.53 -19.84
C ASN A 239 -6.85 -12.41 -20.10
N GLY A 240 -6.40 -11.26 -20.62
CA GLY A 240 -7.26 -10.10 -20.91
C GLY A 240 -7.59 -9.23 -19.69
N ILE A 241 -7.16 -9.62 -18.50
CA ILE A 241 -7.33 -8.86 -17.25
C ILE A 241 -6.06 -8.05 -16.97
N ARG A 242 -6.20 -6.83 -16.45
CA ARG A 242 -5.03 -6.01 -16.12
C ARG A 242 -4.39 -6.58 -14.87
N ASP A 243 -3.10 -6.81 -14.92
CA ASP A 243 -2.38 -7.50 -13.84
C ASP A 243 -0.96 -6.93 -13.71
N ILE A 244 -0.28 -7.33 -12.65
CA ILE A 244 1.03 -6.80 -12.25
C ILE A 244 2.09 -7.85 -12.54
N LEU A 245 3.14 -7.44 -13.23
CA LEU A 245 4.37 -8.19 -13.47
C LEU A 245 5.44 -7.73 -12.47
N THR A 246 6.40 -8.61 -12.19
CA THR A 246 7.60 -8.26 -11.41
C THR A 246 8.88 -8.70 -12.10
N ALA A 247 9.94 -7.92 -11.90
CA ALA A 247 11.30 -8.24 -12.34
C ALA A 247 12.30 -7.79 -11.28
N THR A 248 13.49 -8.38 -11.30
CA THR A 248 14.62 -7.92 -10.46
C THR A 248 15.85 -7.62 -11.29
N SER A 249 16.75 -6.81 -10.77
CA SER A 249 17.99 -6.41 -11.45
C SER A 249 19.10 -6.17 -10.43
N PRO A 250 20.33 -6.63 -10.68
CA PRO A 250 21.47 -6.32 -9.81
C PRO A 250 21.99 -4.88 -9.97
N ASP A 251 21.69 -4.22 -11.09
CA ASP A 251 22.36 -2.98 -11.51
C ASP A 251 21.41 -1.88 -12.04
N PHE A 252 20.09 -2.12 -12.00
CA PHE A 252 19.03 -1.25 -12.52
C PHE A 252 18.93 -1.17 -14.05
N LEU A 253 19.79 -1.89 -14.78
CA LEU A 253 19.85 -1.89 -16.24
C LEU A 253 19.46 -3.26 -16.82
N ASN A 254 19.95 -4.33 -16.22
CA ASN A 254 19.74 -5.70 -16.68
C ASN A 254 18.67 -6.37 -15.82
N TRP A 255 17.49 -6.58 -16.38
CA TRP A 255 16.32 -7.07 -15.65
C TRP A 255 16.01 -8.54 -15.96
N LYS A 256 15.86 -9.34 -14.90
CA LYS A 256 15.32 -10.69 -14.95
C LYS A 256 13.82 -10.62 -14.64
N GLU A 257 13.01 -10.95 -15.62
CA GLU A 257 11.55 -11.02 -15.47
C GLU A 257 11.15 -12.29 -14.69
N HIS A 258 10.18 -12.15 -13.77
CA HIS A 258 9.63 -13.26 -12.98
C HIS A 258 8.14 -13.51 -13.27
N GLY A 259 7.58 -12.86 -14.29
CA GLY A 259 6.18 -13.03 -14.69
C GLY A 259 5.19 -12.28 -13.80
N TYR A 260 3.93 -12.73 -13.83
CA TYR A 260 2.83 -12.11 -13.09
C TYR A 260 2.89 -12.43 -11.60
N LEU A 261 2.37 -11.52 -10.78
CA LEU A 261 2.10 -11.80 -9.38
C LEU A 261 1.00 -12.86 -9.25
N THR A 262 1.00 -13.57 -8.13
CA THR A 262 -0.04 -14.55 -7.80
C THR A 262 -0.85 -14.07 -6.60
N TYR A 263 -2.17 -14.23 -6.65
CA TYR A 263 -3.09 -13.88 -5.56
C TYR A 263 -3.96 -15.10 -5.24
N PRO A 264 -3.53 -15.98 -4.32
CA PRO A 264 -4.32 -17.15 -3.93
C PRO A 264 -5.69 -16.75 -3.37
N ASP A 265 -6.67 -17.62 -3.56
CA ASP A 265 -7.99 -17.58 -2.89
C ASP A 265 -8.87 -16.34 -3.14
N VAL A 266 -8.52 -15.52 -4.14
CA VAL A 266 -9.30 -14.34 -4.54
C VAL A 266 -9.57 -14.30 -6.04
N PRO A 267 -10.69 -13.71 -6.49
CA PRO A 267 -11.00 -13.61 -7.91
C PRO A 267 -9.99 -12.73 -8.66
N ALA A 268 -9.86 -12.98 -9.95
CA ALA A 268 -9.12 -12.09 -10.85
C ALA A 268 -9.86 -10.76 -11.01
N GLU A 269 -9.15 -9.66 -10.77
CA GLU A 269 -9.68 -8.30 -10.89
C GLU A 269 -8.69 -7.43 -11.69
N HIS A 270 -9.17 -6.39 -12.37
CA HIS A 270 -8.28 -5.52 -13.14
C HIS A 270 -7.44 -4.64 -12.20
N LEU A 271 -6.17 -4.97 -11.98
CA LEU A 271 -5.24 -4.16 -11.19
C LEU A 271 -4.47 -3.19 -12.10
N TYR A 272 -4.66 -1.89 -11.89
CA TYR A 272 -4.23 -0.84 -12.82
C TYR A 272 -2.87 -0.23 -12.46
N THR A 273 -2.74 0.23 -11.21
CA THR A 273 -1.47 0.59 -10.56
C THR A 273 -1.21 -0.40 -9.42
N ASN A 274 -0.05 -0.33 -8.78
CA ASN A 274 0.34 -1.31 -7.75
C ASN A 274 0.76 -0.68 -6.40
N ALA A 275 1.49 0.44 -6.44
CA ALA A 275 2.03 1.12 -5.25
C ALA A 275 2.78 0.16 -4.28
N VAL A 276 3.46 -0.85 -4.83
CA VAL A 276 4.19 -1.85 -4.03
C VAL A 276 5.47 -1.26 -3.46
N ARG A 277 5.79 -1.60 -2.21
CA ARG A 277 7.05 -1.26 -1.53
C ARG A 277 7.37 -2.25 -0.42
N ARG A 278 8.63 -2.28 0.02
CA ARG A 278 9.02 -2.84 1.32
C ARG A 278 8.38 -2.04 2.45
N TYR A 279 7.93 -2.71 3.49
CA TYR A 279 7.43 -2.04 4.70
C TYR A 279 8.57 -1.81 5.70
N GLU A 280 8.91 -0.56 5.96
CA GLU A 280 10.12 -0.17 6.70
C GLU A 280 10.17 -0.71 8.13
N ARG A 281 9.04 -0.73 8.86
CA ARG A 281 8.97 -1.25 10.24
C ARG A 281 8.97 -2.78 10.33
N ALA A 282 8.70 -3.46 9.22
CA ALA A 282 8.78 -4.92 9.11
C ALA A 282 9.32 -5.31 7.71
N PRO A 283 10.63 -5.14 7.45
CA PRO A 283 11.19 -5.25 6.10
C PRO A 283 11.03 -6.60 5.43
N HIS A 284 10.67 -7.66 6.15
CA HIS A 284 10.36 -8.96 5.56
C HIS A 284 9.02 -8.98 4.82
N PHE A 285 8.20 -7.93 4.93
CA PHE A 285 7.00 -7.73 4.14
C PHE A 285 7.21 -6.74 2.99
N PHE A 286 6.59 -7.07 1.86
CA PHE A 286 6.10 -6.10 0.89
C PHE A 286 4.65 -5.79 1.17
N ILE A 287 4.27 -4.53 0.99
CA ILE A 287 2.88 -4.08 0.97
C ILE A 287 2.60 -3.40 -0.36
N GLY A 288 1.34 -3.41 -0.80
CA GLY A 288 0.90 -2.73 -2.00
C GLY A 288 -0.52 -2.21 -1.87
N PHE A 289 -0.80 -1.16 -2.63
CA PHE A 289 -2.13 -0.56 -2.74
C PHE A 289 -2.59 -0.56 -4.21
N PRO A 290 -2.80 -1.74 -4.83
CA PRO A 290 -3.15 -1.77 -6.24
C PRO A 290 -4.50 -1.11 -6.45
N THR A 291 -4.56 -0.26 -7.48
CA THR A 291 -5.82 0.37 -7.86
C THR A 291 -6.63 -0.61 -8.70
N ARG A 292 -7.71 -1.14 -8.14
CA ARG A 292 -8.71 -1.94 -8.85
C ARG A 292 -9.49 -1.05 -9.81
N TYR A 293 -9.54 -1.45 -11.08
CA TYR A 293 -10.25 -0.78 -12.16
C TYR A 293 -11.54 -1.52 -12.49
N LEU A 294 -12.64 -0.79 -12.59
CA LEU A 294 -13.98 -1.35 -12.76
C LEU A 294 -14.55 -0.97 -14.13
N PRO A 295 -14.22 -1.71 -15.21
CA PRO A 295 -14.58 -1.34 -16.58
C PRO A 295 -16.10 -1.26 -16.80
N LYS A 296 -16.87 -2.09 -16.08
CA LYS A 296 -18.33 -2.16 -16.19
C LYS A 296 -19.06 -1.12 -15.33
N GLN A 297 -18.33 -0.31 -14.56
CA GLN A 297 -18.88 0.68 -13.64
C GLN A 297 -18.28 2.06 -13.94
N ALA A 298 -18.55 2.59 -15.13
CA ALA A 298 -18.09 3.91 -15.57
C ALA A 298 -16.55 4.14 -15.46
N GLN A 299 -15.75 3.07 -15.60
CA GLN A 299 -14.28 3.15 -15.51
C GLN A 299 -13.77 3.71 -14.16
N ARG A 300 -14.57 3.50 -13.12
CA ARG A 300 -14.27 3.83 -11.73
C ARG A 300 -13.06 3.03 -11.23
N VAL A 301 -12.40 3.58 -10.22
CA VAL A 301 -11.24 2.94 -9.58
C VAL A 301 -11.35 2.96 -8.06
N GLU A 302 -10.80 1.93 -7.42
CA GLU A 302 -10.77 1.78 -5.96
C GLU A 302 -9.43 1.15 -5.56
N PRO A 303 -8.65 1.73 -4.64
CA PRO A 303 -7.48 1.05 -4.11
C PRO A 303 -7.90 -0.06 -3.15
N VAL A 304 -7.23 -1.20 -3.23
CA VAL A 304 -7.32 -2.31 -2.26
C VAL A 304 -5.94 -2.51 -1.62
N PHE A 305 -5.85 -3.30 -0.55
CA PHE A 305 -4.58 -3.62 0.11
C PHE A 305 -4.11 -5.04 -0.23
N MET A 306 -2.80 -5.22 -0.32
CA MET A 306 -2.17 -6.54 -0.41
C MET A 306 -0.82 -6.55 0.29
N ALA A 307 -0.41 -7.73 0.75
CA ALA A 307 0.90 -7.95 1.37
C ALA A 307 1.53 -9.25 0.88
N SER A 308 2.85 -9.32 0.95
CA SER A 308 3.63 -10.48 0.52
C SER A 308 4.90 -10.60 1.35
N ARG A 309 5.35 -11.83 1.59
CA ARG A 309 6.64 -12.12 2.21
C ARG A 309 7.76 -12.34 1.19
N ASP A 310 7.42 -12.72 -0.05
CA ASP A 310 8.39 -13.06 -1.11
C ASP A 310 8.45 -12.02 -2.25
N GLY A 311 7.49 -11.10 -2.30
CA GLY A 311 7.36 -10.09 -3.35
C GLY A 311 6.80 -10.62 -4.68
N GLN A 312 6.28 -11.85 -4.73
CA GLN A 312 5.72 -12.52 -5.91
C GLN A 312 4.29 -13.03 -5.64
N THR A 313 4.07 -13.68 -4.51
CA THR A 313 2.78 -14.20 -4.05
C THR A 313 2.21 -13.25 -3.02
N PHE A 314 1.09 -12.62 -3.34
CA PHE A 314 0.45 -11.62 -2.49
C PHE A 314 -0.86 -12.15 -1.93
N HIS A 315 -1.02 -12.05 -0.61
CA HIS A 315 -2.34 -12.08 0.00
C HIS A 315 -3.01 -10.73 -0.27
N ARG A 316 -4.19 -10.75 -0.86
CA ARG A 316 -4.89 -9.54 -1.32
C ARG A 316 -6.27 -9.48 -0.68
N PHE A 317 -6.55 -8.36 -0.04
CA PHE A 317 -7.88 -8.05 0.50
C PHE A 317 -8.77 -7.50 -0.63
N THR A 318 -10.05 -7.84 -0.60
CA THR A 318 -11.00 -7.49 -1.68
C THR A 318 -11.79 -6.22 -1.40
N GLU A 319 -11.84 -5.82 -0.14
CA GLU A 319 -12.43 -4.60 0.36
C GLU A 319 -11.59 -3.40 -0.09
N PRO A 320 -12.23 -2.33 -0.59
CA PRO A 320 -11.51 -1.11 -0.90
C PRO A 320 -11.03 -0.43 0.39
N VAL A 321 -9.77 0.02 0.40
CA VAL A 321 -9.23 0.78 1.54
C VAL A 321 -9.73 2.22 1.54
N ILE A 322 -9.92 2.81 0.37
CA ILE A 322 -10.56 4.13 0.23
C ILE A 322 -11.86 3.96 -0.52
N SER A 323 -12.96 4.06 0.22
CA SER A 323 -14.32 4.08 -0.34
C SER A 323 -14.54 5.31 -1.21
N GLN A 324 -15.53 5.25 -2.09
CA GLN A 324 -15.94 6.40 -2.91
C GLN A 324 -16.80 7.42 -2.19
N GLU A 325 -17.26 7.07 -1.00
CA GLU A 325 -18.02 7.96 -0.14
C GLU A 325 -17.10 8.89 0.65
N ALA A 326 -15.78 8.66 0.62
CA ALA A 326 -14.81 9.41 1.40
C ALA A 326 -13.96 10.35 0.54
N PRO A 327 -13.99 11.68 0.72
CA PRO A 327 -15.12 12.49 1.17
C PRO A 327 -15.86 13.24 0.03
N GLU A 328 -15.25 13.57 -1.12
CA GLU A 328 -15.95 14.21 -2.27
C GLU A 328 -15.30 13.87 -3.63
N ASP A 329 -16.04 13.97 -4.74
CA ASP A 329 -15.57 13.88 -6.15
C ASP A 329 -14.71 12.67 -6.55
N ARG A 330 -14.95 11.51 -5.93
CA ARG A 330 -14.26 10.23 -6.22
C ARG A 330 -15.08 9.23 -7.03
N LYS A 331 -16.35 9.56 -7.30
CA LYS A 331 -17.27 8.72 -8.07
C LYS A 331 -16.98 8.76 -9.58
N GLY A 332 -16.19 9.75 -10.03
CA GLY A 332 -15.83 9.96 -11.42
C GLY A 332 -14.83 8.94 -11.97
N ASN A 333 -14.71 8.91 -13.30
CA ASN A 333 -13.75 8.06 -14.01
C ASN A 333 -12.34 8.24 -13.42
N ARG A 334 -11.73 7.15 -12.96
CA ARG A 334 -10.35 7.13 -12.43
C ARG A 334 -10.05 8.11 -11.30
N SER A 335 -11.07 8.58 -10.58
CA SER A 335 -10.93 9.51 -9.45
C SER A 335 -10.73 8.76 -8.13
N ASN A 336 -9.64 8.01 -7.98
CA ASN A 336 -9.24 7.39 -6.69
C ASN A 336 -7.86 6.72 -6.78
N TYR A 337 -6.91 7.25 -7.56
CA TYR A 337 -5.60 6.62 -7.68
C TYR A 337 -4.81 6.83 -6.41
N MET A 338 -4.46 5.72 -5.74
CA MET A 338 -3.54 5.77 -4.61
C MET A 338 -2.13 6.07 -5.13
N THR A 339 -1.48 7.03 -4.48
CA THR A 339 -0.11 7.43 -4.82
C THR A 339 0.88 6.36 -4.38
N TRP A 340 2.07 6.31 -4.99
CA TRP A 340 3.18 5.59 -4.37
C TRP A 340 3.82 6.47 -3.31
N GLY A 341 3.28 6.39 -2.10
CA GLY A 341 3.68 7.23 -0.97
C GLY A 341 3.07 6.75 0.33
N LEU A 342 3.93 6.45 1.29
CA LEU A 342 3.59 6.14 2.68
C LEU A 342 4.67 6.82 3.52
N VAL A 343 4.29 7.86 4.25
CA VAL A 343 5.23 8.75 4.95
C VAL A 343 4.72 9.06 6.34
N GLN A 344 5.61 9.07 7.32
CA GLN A 344 5.30 9.55 8.66
C GLN A 344 5.67 11.04 8.75
N LEU A 345 4.69 11.86 9.14
CA LEU A 345 4.86 13.31 9.20
C LEU A 345 5.50 13.73 10.54
N PRO A 346 6.16 14.90 10.63
CA PRO A 346 6.76 15.36 11.87
C PRO A 346 5.71 15.48 12.99
N GLY A 347 6.01 14.90 14.17
CA GLY A 347 5.11 14.91 15.33
C GLY A 347 3.86 14.03 15.19
N LYS A 348 3.82 13.14 14.19
CA LYS A 348 2.71 12.23 13.89
C LYS A 348 3.12 10.77 14.08
N ASP A 349 3.67 10.47 15.25
CA ASP A 349 4.38 9.20 15.51
C ASP A 349 3.47 7.95 15.53
N LYS A 350 2.15 8.14 15.68
CA LYS A 350 1.16 7.05 15.67
C LYS A 350 0.51 6.80 14.31
N GLU A 351 0.79 7.62 13.29
CA GLU A 351 0.13 7.53 11.98
C GLU A 351 1.11 7.58 10.80
N TYR A 352 0.69 6.95 9.71
CA TYR A 352 1.26 7.14 8.38
C TYR A 352 0.28 7.91 7.50
N SER A 353 0.79 8.90 6.79
CA SER A 353 0.08 9.56 5.71
C SER A 353 0.24 8.80 4.40
N VAL A 354 -0.90 8.55 3.75
CA VAL A 354 -1.03 8.08 2.37
C VAL A 354 -1.86 9.08 1.59
N TYR A 355 -1.85 8.99 0.26
CA TYR A 355 -2.51 9.98 -0.58
C TYR A 355 -3.26 9.32 -1.72
N ALA A 356 -4.36 9.95 -2.16
CA ALA A 356 -5.12 9.51 -3.31
C ALA A 356 -5.77 10.66 -4.08
N THR A 357 -5.86 10.50 -5.41
CA THR A 357 -6.40 11.53 -6.31
C THR A 357 -7.93 11.63 -6.23
N GLU A 358 -8.46 12.81 -6.51
CA GLU A 358 -9.89 13.08 -6.71
C GLU A 358 -10.12 14.09 -7.85
N ALA A 359 -11.33 14.12 -8.42
CA ALA A 359 -11.71 14.96 -9.56
C ALA A 359 -10.91 14.75 -10.86
N TYR A 360 -10.59 13.50 -11.19
CA TYR A 360 -9.98 13.15 -12.49
C TYR A 360 -11.04 13.27 -13.61
N TYR A 361 -10.72 13.96 -14.71
CA TYR A 361 -11.61 14.34 -15.83
C TYR A 361 -12.82 15.25 -15.54
N THR A 362 -13.16 15.56 -14.29
CA THR A 362 -14.42 16.26 -13.95
C THR A 362 -14.24 17.75 -13.65
N GLY A 363 -13.10 18.16 -13.09
CA GLY A 363 -12.80 19.56 -12.81
C GLY A 363 -12.00 20.24 -13.93
N PRO A 364 -11.73 21.56 -13.83
CA PRO A 364 -10.59 22.16 -14.52
C PRO A 364 -9.28 21.52 -14.05
N ASP A 365 -9.24 21.11 -12.77
CA ASP A 365 -8.07 20.63 -12.05
C ASP A 365 -8.37 19.29 -11.35
N SER A 366 -7.34 18.48 -11.11
CA SER A 366 -7.38 17.35 -10.18
C SER A 366 -6.83 17.76 -8.81
N ARG A 367 -7.12 16.94 -7.79
CA ARG A 367 -6.66 17.17 -6.42
C ARG A 367 -6.03 15.92 -5.83
N VAL A 368 -5.15 16.11 -4.86
CA VAL A 368 -4.57 15.04 -4.04
C VAL A 368 -5.00 15.24 -2.60
N ARG A 369 -5.67 14.23 -2.04
CA ARG A 369 -6.07 14.21 -0.64
C ARG A 369 -5.16 13.31 0.18
N ARG A 370 -4.86 13.75 1.39
CA ARG A 370 -4.17 12.94 2.41
C ARG A 370 -5.18 12.08 3.17
N PHE A 371 -4.75 10.89 3.53
CA PHE A 371 -5.44 9.99 4.45
C PHE A 371 -4.43 9.45 5.47
N THR A 372 -4.91 8.99 6.62
CA THR A 372 -4.05 8.48 7.70
C THR A 372 -4.39 7.04 8.06
N PHE A 373 -3.39 6.17 7.97
CA PHE A 373 -3.41 4.89 8.66
C PHE A 373 -2.75 5.04 10.02
N ARG A 374 -3.20 4.26 11.00
CA ARG A 374 -2.37 3.97 12.18
C ARG A 374 -1.04 3.34 11.72
N VAL A 375 0.06 3.65 12.39
CA VAL A 375 1.33 2.92 12.20
C VAL A 375 1.09 1.42 12.40
N ASP A 376 1.64 0.60 11.50
CA ASP A 376 1.41 -0.85 11.37
C ASP A 376 -0.06 -1.27 11.08
N GLY A 377 -1.02 -0.34 11.09
CA GLY A 377 -2.46 -0.63 11.08
C GLY A 377 -3.10 -0.69 9.70
N PHE A 378 -2.46 -1.36 8.73
CA PHE A 378 -3.10 -1.66 7.44
C PHE A 378 -4.16 -2.74 7.56
N THR A 379 -3.95 -3.66 8.49
CA THR A 379 -4.87 -4.73 8.89
C THR A 379 -4.87 -4.84 10.40
N ALA A 380 -5.89 -5.48 10.98
CA ALA A 380 -5.96 -5.75 12.40
C ALA A 380 -6.59 -7.11 12.67
N LEU A 381 -6.19 -7.76 13.77
CA LEU A 381 -7.03 -8.73 14.45
C LEU A 381 -8.08 -7.98 15.27
N THR A 382 -9.29 -7.90 14.75
CA THR A 382 -10.44 -7.23 15.37
C THR A 382 -11.20 -8.20 16.26
N GLY A 383 -11.37 -7.89 17.54
CA GLY A 383 -12.26 -8.59 18.46
C GLY A 383 -13.56 -7.81 18.67
N GLY A 384 -14.71 -8.48 18.53
CA GLY A 384 -16.00 -7.89 18.80
C GLY A 384 -16.32 -7.84 20.29
N LYS A 385 -17.60 -7.59 20.63
CA LYS A 385 -18.03 -7.49 22.04
C LYS A 385 -17.98 -8.80 22.79
N GLN A 386 -18.12 -9.94 22.11
CA GLN A 386 -17.96 -11.25 22.74
C GLN A 386 -16.48 -11.56 22.93
N GLY A 387 -15.64 -11.03 22.04
CA GLY A 387 -14.22 -11.27 22.00
C GLY A 387 -13.89 -12.66 21.50
N GLY A 388 -12.62 -12.97 21.51
CA GLY A 388 -12.12 -14.26 21.09
C GLY A 388 -10.61 -14.31 21.08
N THR A 389 -10.07 -15.42 20.59
CA THR A 389 -8.62 -15.65 20.56
C THR A 389 -8.11 -15.94 19.18
N LEU A 390 -6.85 -15.57 18.93
CA LEU A 390 -6.04 -16.08 17.84
C LEU A 390 -4.83 -16.80 18.45
N THR A 391 -4.64 -18.06 18.10
CA THR A 391 -3.45 -18.84 18.46
C THR A 391 -2.54 -18.94 17.24
N THR A 392 -1.25 -18.68 17.43
CA THR A 392 -0.28 -18.81 16.34
C THR A 392 0.10 -20.28 16.09
N LYS A 393 0.59 -20.56 14.87
CA LYS A 393 1.50 -21.70 14.64
C LYS A 393 2.75 -21.53 15.51
N PRO A 394 3.53 -22.59 15.80
CA PRO A 394 4.73 -22.46 16.62
C PRO A 394 5.72 -21.46 16.00
N VAL A 395 6.17 -20.50 16.79
CA VAL A 395 7.16 -19.49 16.41
C VAL A 395 8.39 -19.61 17.29
N ARG A 396 9.56 -19.30 16.72
CA ARG A 396 10.80 -19.10 17.46
C ARG A 396 11.17 -17.63 17.40
N PHE A 397 11.38 -17.01 18.56
CA PHE A 397 11.69 -15.59 18.65
C PHE A 397 13.04 -15.35 19.34
N SER A 398 13.53 -14.12 19.19
CA SER A 398 14.64 -13.56 19.95
C SER A 398 14.18 -12.25 20.60
N GLY A 399 14.63 -11.98 21.82
CA GLY A 399 14.21 -10.80 22.59
C GLY A 399 13.83 -11.19 24.00
N LYS A 400 13.43 -10.19 24.79
CA LYS A 400 13.02 -10.34 26.19
C LYS A 400 11.64 -9.79 26.51
N GLU A 401 11.13 -8.89 25.67
CA GLU A 401 9.83 -8.25 25.91
C GLU A 401 8.91 -8.49 24.72
N LEU A 402 7.66 -8.86 24.98
CA LEU A 402 6.61 -8.85 23.98
C LEU A 402 5.97 -7.47 23.94
N GLN A 403 5.96 -6.82 22.78
CA GLN A 403 5.27 -5.55 22.53
C GLN A 403 4.11 -5.72 21.58
N LEU A 404 3.03 -4.98 21.84
CA LEU A 404 1.84 -4.93 21.02
C LEU A 404 1.55 -3.50 20.52
N ASN A 405 0.99 -3.44 19.32
CA ASN A 405 0.33 -2.26 18.78
C ASN A 405 -1.19 -2.54 18.77
N TYR A 406 -1.96 -1.82 19.59
CA TYR A 406 -3.39 -2.06 19.73
C TYR A 406 -4.19 -0.77 19.99
N GLU A 407 -5.49 -0.86 19.78
CA GLU A 407 -6.49 0.12 20.23
C GLU A 407 -7.71 -0.62 20.78
N THR A 408 -8.25 -0.19 21.93
CA THR A 408 -9.45 -0.78 22.52
C THR A 408 -10.55 0.24 22.73
N GLY A 409 -11.80 -0.21 22.64
CA GLY A 409 -12.95 0.51 23.17
C GLY A 409 -12.87 0.67 24.70
N LYS A 410 -13.77 1.47 25.27
CA LYS A 410 -13.75 1.84 26.70
C LYS A 410 -13.81 0.64 27.66
N ALA A 411 -14.52 -0.42 27.27
CA ALA A 411 -14.61 -1.66 28.03
C ALA A 411 -13.78 -2.80 27.40
N GLY A 412 -13.07 -2.51 26.32
CA GLY A 412 -12.25 -3.46 25.59
C GLY A 412 -10.93 -3.73 26.29
N LYS A 413 -10.31 -4.84 25.91
CA LYS A 413 -9.02 -5.27 26.43
C LYS A 413 -8.30 -6.20 25.45
N VAL A 414 -6.99 -6.22 25.56
CA VAL A 414 -6.11 -7.21 24.95
C VAL A 414 -5.37 -7.98 26.05
N ARG A 415 -5.30 -9.31 25.93
CA ARG A 415 -4.47 -10.17 26.79
C ARG A 415 -3.66 -11.13 25.92
N VAL A 416 -2.55 -11.61 26.47
CA VAL A 416 -1.68 -12.57 25.77
C VAL A 416 -1.32 -13.73 26.67
N ALA A 417 -1.35 -14.93 26.11
CA ALA A 417 -0.77 -16.12 26.73
C ALA A 417 0.33 -16.73 25.86
N LEU A 418 1.23 -17.47 26.50
CA LEU A 418 2.25 -18.27 25.83
C LEU A 418 2.06 -19.76 26.16
N ALA A 419 2.16 -20.59 25.14
CA ALA A 419 2.15 -22.04 25.24
C ALA A 419 3.38 -22.63 24.57
N ASP A 420 3.74 -23.88 24.91
CA ASP A 420 4.78 -24.60 24.18
C ASP A 420 4.32 -24.96 22.75
N ALA A 421 5.20 -25.56 21.96
CA ALA A 421 4.89 -25.96 20.58
C ALA A 421 3.70 -26.93 20.47
N ALA A 422 3.45 -27.74 21.50
CA ALA A 422 2.34 -28.69 21.57
C ALA A 422 1.03 -28.04 22.06
N GLY A 423 1.05 -26.75 22.40
CA GLY A 423 -0.12 -26.02 22.89
C GLY A 423 -0.33 -26.14 24.40
N LYS A 424 0.62 -26.70 25.16
CA LYS A 424 0.52 -26.74 26.62
C LYS A 424 0.83 -25.34 27.20
N PRO A 425 -0.05 -24.77 28.04
CA PRO A 425 0.20 -23.47 28.67
C PRO A 425 1.52 -23.44 29.43
N LEU A 426 2.30 -22.37 29.25
CA LEU A 426 3.54 -22.15 29.98
C LEU A 426 3.24 -21.51 31.35
N PRO A 427 3.77 -22.05 32.47
CA PRO A 427 3.52 -21.49 33.80
C PRO A 427 3.89 -20.00 33.89
N GLY A 428 2.98 -19.19 34.43
CA GLY A 428 3.18 -17.74 34.58
C GLY A 428 2.92 -16.93 33.31
N PHE A 429 2.47 -17.57 32.21
CA PHE A 429 2.13 -16.93 30.95
C PHE A 429 0.70 -17.25 30.49
N SER A 430 -0.22 -17.54 31.42
CA SER A 430 -1.64 -17.75 31.07
C SER A 430 -2.35 -16.41 30.80
N LEU A 431 -3.56 -16.47 30.21
CA LEU A 431 -4.40 -15.27 30.04
C LEU A 431 -4.82 -14.65 31.37
N ASP A 432 -4.93 -15.46 32.42
CA ASP A 432 -5.25 -14.98 33.77
C ASP A 432 -4.03 -14.39 34.48
N ASP A 433 -2.82 -14.78 34.07
CA ASP A 433 -1.58 -14.16 34.50
C ASP A 433 -1.31 -12.85 33.75
N CYS A 434 -1.78 -12.69 32.53
CA CYS A 434 -1.59 -11.46 31.75
C CYS A 434 -2.29 -10.27 32.42
N GLN A 435 -1.57 -9.17 32.63
CA GLN A 435 -2.18 -7.89 32.96
C GLN A 435 -2.95 -7.40 31.73
N PRO A 436 -4.26 -7.07 31.86
CA PRO A 436 -5.05 -6.64 30.72
C PRO A 436 -4.55 -5.28 30.20
N LEU A 437 -4.42 -5.18 28.88
CA LEU A 437 -4.04 -3.96 28.19
C LEU A 437 -5.30 -3.26 27.64
N SER A 438 -5.40 -1.96 27.83
CA SER A 438 -6.47 -1.11 27.29
C SER A 438 -5.91 0.24 26.87
N GLY A 439 -6.67 0.99 26.06
CA GLY A 439 -6.25 2.28 25.48
C GLY A 439 -5.77 2.14 24.03
N ASP A 440 -4.90 3.06 23.62
CA ASP A 440 -4.35 3.18 22.28
C ASP A 440 -2.83 3.27 22.41
N GLU A 441 -2.10 2.22 22.04
CA GLU A 441 -0.64 2.19 22.13
C GLU A 441 0.01 1.49 20.93
N ILE A 442 1.19 1.97 20.52
CA ILE A 442 1.93 1.45 19.35
C ILE A 442 2.95 0.37 19.74
N ASP A 443 3.59 0.51 20.90
CA ASP A 443 4.71 -0.34 21.33
C ASP A 443 4.61 -0.67 22.83
N GLN A 444 3.40 -1.05 23.27
CA GLN A 444 3.14 -1.35 24.68
C GLN A 444 3.68 -2.73 25.06
N THR A 445 4.52 -2.77 26.09
CA THR A 445 5.07 -4.01 26.62
C THR A 445 4.01 -4.78 27.42
N VAL A 446 3.84 -6.06 27.08
CA VAL A 446 2.98 -7.00 27.79
C VAL A 446 3.65 -7.40 29.11
N SER A 447 2.86 -7.48 30.18
CA SER A 447 3.33 -7.97 31.47
C SER A 447 2.41 -9.06 32.01
N TRP A 448 3.01 -10.03 32.69
CA TRP A 448 2.30 -11.07 33.41
C TRP A 448 2.51 -10.92 34.92
N LYS A 449 1.61 -11.51 35.71
CA LYS A 449 1.73 -11.65 37.16
C LYS A 449 3.06 -12.30 37.50
N SER A 450 3.57 -12.03 38.70
CA SER A 450 4.86 -12.51 39.22
C SER A 450 6.12 -12.13 38.43
N GLY A 451 6.03 -11.24 37.43
CA GLY A 451 7.21 -10.75 36.69
C GLY A 451 7.80 -11.77 35.71
N SER A 452 6.96 -12.68 35.17
CA SER A 452 7.39 -13.65 34.16
C SER A 452 8.04 -12.95 32.96
N ASP A 453 9.26 -13.36 32.63
CA ASP A 453 10.08 -12.77 31.55
C ASP A 453 10.08 -13.72 30.34
N PRO A 454 9.46 -13.35 29.20
CA PRO A 454 9.48 -14.20 28.02
C PRO A 454 10.90 -14.37 27.45
N GLY A 455 11.87 -13.55 27.85
CA GLY A 455 13.29 -13.75 27.54
C GLY A 455 13.85 -15.12 27.96
N ALA A 456 13.30 -15.75 29.00
CA ALA A 456 13.67 -17.12 29.39
C ALA A 456 13.25 -18.18 28.36
N LEU A 457 12.30 -17.86 27.49
CA LEU A 457 11.79 -18.70 26.41
C LEU A 457 12.44 -18.37 25.05
N ALA A 458 13.32 -17.36 25.00
CA ALA A 458 13.96 -16.93 23.76
C ALA A 458 14.69 -18.10 23.09
N GLY A 459 14.52 -18.21 21.78
CA GLY A 459 15.05 -19.33 20.99
C GLY A 459 14.30 -20.64 21.16
N GLN A 460 13.28 -20.76 22.02
CA GLN A 460 12.43 -21.94 22.12
C GLN A 460 11.18 -21.78 21.23
N PRO A 461 10.68 -22.86 20.60
CA PRO A 461 9.40 -22.80 19.91
C PRO A 461 8.23 -22.62 20.88
N VAL A 462 7.45 -21.57 20.69
CA VAL A 462 6.25 -21.24 21.48
C VAL A 462 5.07 -20.94 20.57
N ARG A 463 3.86 -21.05 21.10
CA ARG A 463 2.65 -20.48 20.49
C ARG A 463 2.26 -19.24 21.26
N VAL A 464 1.89 -18.19 20.55
CA VAL A 464 1.36 -16.96 21.13
C VAL A 464 -0.16 -16.97 20.97
N ILE A 465 -0.88 -16.68 22.04
CA ILE A 465 -2.34 -16.66 22.06
C ILE A 465 -2.76 -15.23 22.39
N PHE A 466 -3.36 -14.53 21.43
CA PHE A 466 -3.90 -13.18 21.63
C PHE A 466 -5.39 -13.28 21.92
N GLU A 467 -5.84 -12.74 23.04
CA GLU A 467 -7.26 -12.51 23.32
C GLU A 467 -7.56 -11.03 23.07
N VAL A 468 -8.56 -10.76 22.22
CA VAL A 468 -9.01 -9.40 21.91
C VAL A 468 -10.51 -9.31 22.16
N THR A 469 -10.93 -8.29 22.91
CA THR A 469 -12.35 -7.98 23.15
C THR A 469 -12.57 -6.49 22.96
N ASP A 470 -13.57 -6.13 22.15
CA ASP A 470 -13.94 -4.73 21.84
C ASP A 470 -12.71 -3.89 21.47
N GLY A 471 -11.94 -4.33 20.47
CA GLY A 471 -10.68 -3.69 20.09
C GLY A 471 -9.98 -4.31 18.89
N ASN A 472 -8.87 -3.70 18.51
CA ASN A 472 -8.03 -4.05 17.37
C ASN A 472 -6.60 -4.28 17.84
N LEU A 473 -6.00 -5.39 17.41
CA LEU A 473 -4.57 -5.66 17.54
C LEU A 473 -3.91 -5.59 16.15
N TYR A 474 -3.01 -4.64 15.93
CA TYR A 474 -2.45 -4.32 14.62
C TYR A 474 -1.11 -5.02 14.36
N SER A 475 -0.24 -5.09 15.37
CA SER A 475 1.06 -5.72 15.25
C SER A 475 1.60 -6.21 16.58
N TRP A 476 2.59 -7.10 16.52
CA TRP A 476 3.29 -7.62 17.69
C TRP A 476 4.75 -7.93 17.37
N ARG A 477 5.61 -7.91 18.39
CA ARG A 477 7.00 -8.33 18.26
C ARG A 477 7.60 -8.74 19.60
N PHE A 478 8.58 -9.63 19.58
CA PHE A 478 9.53 -9.73 20.68
C PHE A 478 10.71 -8.80 20.42
N GLN A 479 11.13 -8.00 21.40
CA GLN A 479 12.27 -7.08 21.25
C GLN A 479 13.33 -7.33 22.32
N PRO A 480 14.60 -6.98 22.07
CA PRO A 480 15.57 -6.80 23.14
C PRO A 480 15.06 -5.75 24.14
N THR A 481 15.46 -5.84 25.41
CA THR A 481 15.14 -4.82 26.42
C THR A 481 15.48 -3.44 25.87
N ALA A 482 14.52 -2.50 25.93
CA ALA A 482 14.79 -1.12 25.57
C ALA A 482 16.01 -0.64 26.38
N ARG A 483 17.02 -0.09 25.71
CA ARG A 483 18.03 0.66 26.45
C ARG A 483 17.30 1.88 27.04
N PRO A 484 17.39 2.09 28.35
CA PRO A 484 16.69 3.18 29.02
C PRO A 484 17.06 4.55 28.46
#